data_AF-A0A2P4WI80-F1
#
_entry.id   AF-A0A2P4WI80-F1
#
_cell.length_a   1.000
_cell.length_b   1.000
_cell.length_c   1.000
_cell.angle_alpha   90.00
_cell.angle_beta   90.00
_cell.angle_gamma   90.00
#
_symmetry.space_group_name_H-M   'P 1'
#
loop_
_entity.id
_entity.type
_entity.pdbx_description
1 polymer ?
#
loop_
_entity_poly.entity_id
_entity_poly.type
_entity_poly.pdbx_seq_one_letter_code
_entity_poly.pdbx_strand_id
1 'polypeptide(L)'
;MGSVEKLTSDLQAERQKLALYEKNLRVAVESCKALKAEKENLANIIAGFACAEVKPGSTDVNDLKQKTALLTKEFQSKENALVLARNSVLKENQELKKRLAEAESIPNSLSTKNGDSSFHVAELEQKLRKEMLMTRKYEQRLQQLENQLKSNSTSDNKMELANKQLEAEREQFKKLYEDAHGRSIFLERKFASLQLDQKRDEEEAPKKLSSATMEDDAKISKLESQIMSLSQRCDAKEEEISELSSIIATLRGENMQLKESLEHVEKKRSMSPVDEFWFRDGMSEEYEKFKKDNQNPLEFCCPTLRDDVLVLIEKAVQDNAKSDQVKNQQLQITNLERTIRVLNDKINCNDSFRSDIEKKFEKMEEDISQRDNEISIQKEEVSRIKDSLRLEKSKRNELEEEVLRQRRCAQEEIESRDQEIEAFRKMLVTLRHEKMERSQNPRKISRHNRSSTHDEDAAARRRSRTFSQDDTTVPNDPDSKNVYYENQLTKKEFDIQELRKQLMDVEIRLRENESVSMSRQLESVARNEEMTEKVRVLEGKLQMLSCTSEIDYLRNIFTQFLHSMGSPNAASKSILKAMGSVLKVPMAEMKVIDKK
;
A
#
# COMPACT_ATOMS: atom_id res chain seq x y z
N MET A 1 24.93 -10.73 -24.50
CA MET A 1 24.61 -9.60 -25.41
C MET A 1 23.47 -8.72 -24.90
N GLY A 2 22.40 -9.25 -24.29
CA GLY A 2 21.26 -8.42 -23.81
C GLY A 2 21.56 -7.35 -22.73
N SER A 3 22.66 -7.45 -21.97
CA SER A 3 23.02 -6.41 -20.98
C SER A 3 23.58 -5.14 -21.63
N VAL A 4 24.24 -5.27 -22.79
CA VAL A 4 24.84 -4.12 -23.49
C VAL A 4 23.74 -3.35 -24.21
N GLU A 5 22.81 -4.05 -24.89
CA GLU A 5 21.66 -3.43 -25.58
C GLU A 5 20.74 -2.67 -24.63
N LYS A 6 20.54 -3.18 -23.40
CA LYS A 6 19.78 -2.47 -22.37
C LYS A 6 20.48 -1.19 -21.92
N LEU A 7 21.80 -1.23 -21.70
CA LEU A 7 22.61 -0.06 -21.36
C LEU A 7 22.60 0.99 -22.50
N THR A 8 22.64 0.58 -23.76
CA THR A 8 22.55 1.52 -24.89
C THR A 8 21.16 2.15 -24.99
N SER A 9 20.10 1.38 -24.75
CA SER A 9 18.72 1.87 -24.72
C SER A 9 18.51 2.89 -23.61
N ASP A 10 18.98 2.58 -22.39
CA ASP A 10 18.87 3.47 -21.24
C ASP A 10 19.67 4.78 -21.45
N LEU A 11 20.86 4.68 -22.04
CA LEU A 11 21.67 5.85 -22.42
C LEU A 11 20.96 6.72 -23.47
N GLN A 12 20.26 6.11 -24.43
CA GLN A 12 19.52 6.82 -25.46
C GLN A 12 18.27 7.53 -24.91
N ALA A 13 17.57 6.90 -23.96
CA ALA A 13 16.45 7.50 -23.25
C ALA A 13 16.88 8.72 -22.43
N GLU A 14 17.99 8.64 -21.71
CA GLU A 14 18.55 9.77 -20.94
C GLU A 14 18.99 10.93 -21.86
N ARG A 15 19.54 10.63 -23.05
CA ARG A 15 19.88 11.67 -24.05
C ARG A 15 18.63 12.40 -24.58
N GLN A 16 17.54 11.67 -24.83
CA GLN A 16 16.28 12.28 -25.28
C GLN A 16 15.65 13.15 -24.19
N LYS A 17 15.70 12.70 -22.94
CA LYS A 17 15.22 13.45 -21.78
C LYS A 17 16.00 14.76 -21.60
N LEU A 18 17.33 14.72 -21.72
CA LEU A 18 18.18 15.92 -21.67
C LEU A 18 17.83 16.93 -22.78
N ALA A 19 17.66 16.46 -24.02
CA ALA A 19 17.30 17.33 -25.16
C ALA A 19 15.95 18.04 -24.96
N LEU A 20 14.97 17.35 -24.36
CA LEU A 20 13.67 17.95 -24.05
C LEU A 20 13.78 19.03 -22.96
N TYR A 21 14.58 18.79 -21.92
CA TYR A 21 14.84 19.79 -20.88
C TYR A 21 15.55 21.03 -21.42
N GLU A 22 16.55 20.87 -22.30
CA GLU A 22 17.24 22.00 -22.94
C GLU A 22 16.31 22.84 -23.82
N LYS A 23 15.37 22.18 -24.54
CA LYS A 23 14.34 22.86 -25.33
C LYS A 23 13.40 23.68 -24.43
N ASN A 24 12.92 23.09 -23.33
CA ASN A 24 12.03 23.77 -22.39
C ASN A 24 12.72 24.96 -21.70
N LEU A 25 14.00 24.82 -21.34
CA LEU A 25 14.78 25.90 -20.78
C LEU A 25 14.94 27.07 -21.76
N ARG A 26 15.14 26.78 -23.05
CA ARG A 26 15.24 27.81 -24.10
C ARG A 26 13.96 28.62 -24.23
N VAL A 27 12.80 27.96 -24.24
CA VAL A 27 11.47 28.61 -24.30
C VAL A 27 11.23 29.49 -23.06
N ALA A 28 11.61 29.01 -21.86
CA ALA A 28 11.50 29.79 -20.64
C ALA A 28 12.38 31.06 -20.65
N VAL A 29 13.60 30.96 -21.17
CA VAL A 29 14.52 32.11 -21.34
C VAL A 29 13.95 33.12 -22.33
N GLU A 30 13.38 32.68 -23.46
CA GLU A 30 12.74 33.54 -24.45
C GLU A 30 11.52 34.26 -23.88
N SER A 31 10.69 33.57 -23.08
CA SER A 31 9.56 34.17 -22.37
C SER A 31 10.00 35.25 -21.37
N CYS A 32 11.09 35.01 -20.62
CA CYS A 32 11.64 36.02 -19.71
C CYS A 32 12.18 37.25 -20.46
N LYS A 33 12.83 37.06 -21.61
CA LYS A 33 13.29 38.17 -22.46
C LYS A 33 12.11 39.00 -23.00
N ALA A 34 11.04 38.35 -23.43
CA ALA A 34 9.83 39.03 -23.91
C ALA A 34 9.18 39.87 -22.81
N LEU A 35 9.03 39.31 -21.60
CA LEU A 35 8.49 40.04 -20.44
C LEU A 35 9.37 41.24 -20.04
N LYS A 36 10.70 41.10 -20.14
CA LYS A 36 11.63 42.21 -19.89
C LYS A 36 11.45 43.35 -20.89
N ALA A 37 11.32 43.02 -22.18
CA ALA A 37 11.10 44.01 -23.24
C ALA A 37 9.74 44.72 -23.08
N GLU A 38 8.68 43.99 -22.72
CA GLU A 38 7.36 44.57 -22.46
C GLU A 38 7.38 45.52 -21.25
N LYS A 39 8.10 45.14 -20.18
CA LYS A 39 8.34 46.01 -19.03
C LYS A 39 9.08 47.30 -19.41
N GLU A 40 10.15 47.21 -20.18
CA GLU A 40 10.91 48.38 -20.64
C GLU A 40 10.06 49.30 -21.54
N ASN A 41 9.25 48.72 -22.43
CA ASN A 41 8.32 49.48 -23.26
C ASN A 41 7.26 50.22 -22.43
N LEU A 42 6.64 49.57 -21.44
CA LEU A 42 5.67 50.21 -20.56
C LEU A 42 6.30 51.29 -19.68
N ALA A 43 7.53 51.08 -19.19
CA ALA A 43 8.27 52.09 -18.45
C ALA A 43 8.60 53.32 -19.33
N ASN A 44 8.97 53.11 -20.59
CA ASN A 44 9.21 54.18 -21.56
C ASN A 44 7.92 54.95 -21.90
N ILE A 45 6.78 54.26 -22.02
CA ILE A 45 5.46 54.88 -22.22
C ILE A 45 5.11 55.76 -21.01
N ILE A 46 5.29 55.26 -19.78
CA ILE A 46 5.04 56.03 -18.54
C ILE A 46 5.96 57.26 -18.46
N ALA A 47 7.25 57.11 -18.81
CA ALA A 47 8.19 58.23 -18.85
C ALA A 47 7.80 59.27 -19.90
N GLY A 48 7.30 58.84 -21.06
CA GLY A 48 6.75 59.71 -22.11
C GLY A 48 5.51 60.49 -21.64
N PHE A 49 4.61 59.85 -20.88
CA PHE A 49 3.46 60.53 -20.27
C PHE A 49 3.86 61.48 -19.14
N ALA A 50 4.93 61.21 -18.40
CA ALA A 50 5.42 62.10 -17.34
C ALA A 50 6.07 63.38 -17.87
N CYS A 51 6.54 63.38 -19.13
CA CYS A 51 7.16 64.53 -19.78
C CYS A 51 6.21 65.34 -20.69
N ALA A 52 5.00 64.82 -20.97
CA ALA A 52 3.99 65.51 -21.76
C ALA A 52 2.95 66.16 -20.84
N GLU A 53 2.70 67.46 -20.99
CA GLU A 53 1.56 68.14 -20.35
C GLU A 53 0.24 67.59 -20.93
N VAL A 54 -0.27 66.51 -20.36
CA VAL A 54 -1.52 65.88 -20.80
C VAL A 54 -2.66 66.29 -19.86
N LYS A 55 -3.74 66.80 -20.47
CA LYS A 55 -5.00 67.15 -19.78
C LYS A 55 -5.52 65.98 -18.94
N PRO A 56 -6.04 66.24 -17.72
CA PRO A 56 -6.56 65.19 -16.85
C PRO A 56 -7.81 64.58 -17.48
N GLY A 57 -7.72 63.34 -17.96
CA GLY A 57 -8.91 62.59 -18.37
C GLY A 57 -8.77 61.49 -19.43
N SER A 58 -7.60 61.22 -20.04
CA SER A 58 -7.55 60.25 -21.17
C SER A 58 -6.75 58.96 -20.99
N THR A 59 -5.98 58.76 -19.92
CA THR A 59 -5.41 57.42 -19.62
C THR A 59 -4.89 57.41 -18.20
N ASP A 60 -5.36 56.48 -17.38
CA ASP A 60 -5.05 56.43 -15.96
C ASP A 60 -3.58 56.03 -15.75
N VAL A 61 -2.70 57.02 -15.56
CA VAL A 61 -1.27 56.82 -15.28
C VAL A 61 -1.07 55.89 -14.07
N ASN A 62 -2.05 55.84 -13.16
CA ASN A 62 -2.06 54.92 -12.03
C ASN A 62 -2.25 53.46 -12.46
N ASP A 63 -3.10 53.17 -13.45
CA ASP A 63 -3.29 51.81 -13.98
C ASP A 63 -2.02 51.30 -14.66
N LEU A 64 -1.33 52.16 -15.42
CA LEU A 64 -0.05 51.81 -16.04
C LEU A 64 1.05 51.56 -15.00
N LYS A 65 1.09 52.36 -13.92
CA LYS A 65 1.99 52.14 -12.78
C LYS A 65 1.68 50.81 -12.06
N GLN A 66 0.41 50.50 -11.84
CA GLN A 66 -0.02 49.25 -11.24
C GLN A 66 0.33 48.04 -12.12
N LYS A 67 0.12 48.13 -13.43
CA LYS A 67 0.49 47.10 -14.40
C LYS A 67 2.00 46.88 -14.46
N THR A 68 2.79 47.95 -14.38
CA THR A 68 4.27 47.88 -14.30
C THR A 68 4.74 47.23 -13.01
N ALA A 69 4.08 47.48 -11.87
CA ALA A 69 4.39 46.85 -10.60
C ALA A 69 4.07 45.34 -10.61
N LEU A 70 2.92 44.94 -11.18
CA LEU A 70 2.54 43.53 -11.33
C LEU A 70 3.51 42.77 -12.25
N LEU A 71 3.83 43.33 -13.43
CA LEU A 71 4.81 42.74 -14.34
C LEU A 71 6.21 42.66 -13.72
N THR A 72 6.59 43.64 -12.88
CA THR A 72 7.88 43.59 -12.16
C THR A 72 7.92 42.44 -11.16
N LYS A 73 6.84 42.23 -10.41
CA LYS A 73 6.74 41.12 -9.46
C LYS A 73 6.72 39.76 -10.17
N GLU A 74 6.02 39.65 -11.29
CA GLU A 74 5.96 38.44 -12.10
C GLU A 74 7.32 38.12 -12.75
N PHE A 75 8.01 39.14 -13.28
CA PHE A 75 9.35 39.00 -13.83
C PHE A 75 10.34 38.52 -12.77
N GLN A 76 10.36 39.13 -11.57
CA GLN A 76 11.24 38.70 -10.48
C GLN A 76 10.95 37.27 -10.02
N SER A 77 9.68 36.86 -9.97
CA SER A 77 9.29 35.49 -9.63
C SER A 77 9.80 34.48 -10.66
N LYS A 78 9.60 34.76 -11.95
CA LYS A 78 10.06 33.91 -13.06
C LYS A 78 11.59 33.88 -13.18
N GLU A 79 12.26 34.99 -12.94
CA GLU A 79 13.73 35.09 -12.91
C GLU A 79 14.31 34.23 -11.78
N ASN A 80 13.74 34.30 -10.58
CA ASN A 80 14.15 33.45 -9.45
C ASN A 80 13.93 31.96 -9.74
N ALA A 81 12.77 31.60 -10.33
CA ALA A 81 12.49 30.22 -10.74
C ALA A 81 13.49 29.71 -11.79
N LEU A 82 13.89 30.56 -12.74
CA LEU A 82 14.87 30.23 -13.77
C LEU A 82 16.27 30.04 -13.17
N VAL A 83 16.69 30.90 -12.24
CA VAL A 83 17.97 30.76 -11.53
C VAL A 83 18.02 29.45 -10.75
N LEU A 84 16.93 29.09 -10.04
CA LEU A 84 16.84 27.82 -9.32
C LEU A 84 16.88 26.62 -10.27
N ALA A 85 16.13 26.66 -11.37
CA ALA A 85 16.16 25.60 -12.39
C ALA A 85 17.55 25.46 -13.03
N ARG A 86 18.22 26.57 -13.36
CA ARG A 86 19.59 26.58 -13.89
C ARG A 86 20.58 25.94 -12.92
N ASN A 87 20.50 26.26 -11.64
CA ASN A 87 21.38 25.70 -10.61
C ASN A 87 21.13 24.19 -10.42
N SER A 88 19.87 23.76 -10.46
CA SER A 88 19.51 22.34 -10.42
C SER A 88 20.09 21.57 -11.62
N VAL A 89 19.91 22.09 -12.83
CA VAL A 89 20.44 21.48 -14.07
C VAL A 89 21.96 21.46 -14.06
N LEU A 90 22.63 22.53 -13.60
CA LEU A 90 24.09 22.54 -13.47
C LEU A 90 24.60 21.47 -12.52
N LYS A 91 23.91 21.25 -11.39
CA LYS A 91 24.26 20.21 -10.42
C LYS A 91 24.07 18.81 -11.01
N GLU A 92 22.95 18.57 -11.68
CA GLU A 92 22.66 17.30 -12.35
C GLU A 92 23.64 17.04 -13.51
N ASN A 93 24.03 18.07 -14.27
CA ASN A 93 25.01 17.96 -15.34
C ASN A 93 26.42 17.66 -14.80
N GLN A 94 26.81 18.24 -13.66
CA GLN A 94 28.06 17.89 -12.97
C GLN A 94 28.06 16.42 -12.50
N GLU A 95 26.92 15.93 -12.00
CA GLU A 95 26.77 14.56 -11.56
C GLU A 95 26.76 13.56 -12.73
N LEU A 96 26.12 13.91 -13.84
CA LEU A 96 26.18 13.14 -15.09
C LEU A 96 27.59 13.12 -15.68
N LYS A 97 28.32 14.24 -15.66
CA LYS A 97 29.74 14.29 -16.08
C LYS A 97 30.62 13.41 -15.19
N LYS A 98 30.36 13.37 -13.89
CA LYS A 98 31.05 12.48 -12.95
C LYS A 98 30.78 11.00 -13.28
N ARG A 99 29.51 10.63 -13.52
CA ARG A 99 29.13 9.27 -13.92
C ARG A 99 29.69 8.87 -15.29
N LEU A 100 29.77 9.81 -16.24
CA LEU A 100 30.41 9.60 -17.54
C LEU A 100 31.93 9.41 -17.40
N ALA A 101 32.61 10.22 -16.59
CA ALA A 101 34.05 10.06 -16.33
C ALA A 101 34.36 8.73 -15.62
N GLU A 102 33.51 8.29 -14.69
CA GLU A 102 33.61 6.98 -14.04
C GLU A 102 33.39 5.85 -15.05
N ALA A 103 32.44 5.98 -15.98
CA ALA A 103 32.18 5.00 -17.05
C ALA A 103 33.28 4.98 -18.14
N GLU A 104 33.87 6.13 -18.48
CA GLU A 104 34.97 6.27 -19.46
C GLU A 104 36.33 5.83 -18.89
N SER A 105 36.47 5.70 -17.57
CA SER A 105 37.69 5.16 -16.94
C SER A 105 37.86 3.64 -17.13
N ILE A 106 36.84 2.95 -17.64
CA ILE A 106 36.77 1.48 -17.69
C ILE A 106 37.26 0.84 -19.01
N PRO A 107 37.46 1.56 -20.15
CA PRO A 107 38.07 0.92 -21.34
C PRO A 107 39.26 1.65 -21.99
N ASN A 108 40.07 2.44 -21.28
CA ASN A 108 41.22 3.14 -21.90
C ASN A 108 42.63 2.76 -21.40
N SER A 109 42.80 1.72 -20.56
CA SER A 109 44.14 1.27 -20.14
C SER A 109 44.81 0.24 -21.07
N LEU A 110 44.22 -0.06 -22.24
CA LEU A 110 44.76 -0.99 -23.24
C LEU A 110 45.34 -0.26 -24.46
N SER A 111 46.08 0.83 -24.25
CA SER A 111 47.01 1.31 -25.27
C SER A 111 48.01 2.28 -24.64
N THR A 112 49.17 1.76 -24.24
CA THR A 112 50.50 2.28 -24.60
C THR A 112 51.55 2.05 -23.51
N LYS A 113 52.72 1.60 -23.98
CA LYS A 113 54.08 1.67 -23.40
C LYS A 113 54.55 0.51 -22.51
N ASN A 114 55.19 -0.41 -23.22
CA ASN A 114 56.19 -1.37 -22.76
C ASN A 114 57.37 -0.67 -22.07
N GLY A 115 57.65 -1.02 -20.81
CA GLY A 115 58.85 -0.58 -20.09
C GLY A 115 59.00 -1.26 -18.72
N ASP A 116 57.91 -1.37 -17.96
CA ASP A 116 57.93 -1.90 -16.57
C ASP A 116 57.33 -3.31 -16.44
N SER A 117 57.37 -4.10 -17.51
CA SER A 117 56.59 -5.35 -17.63
C SER A 117 56.92 -6.40 -16.57
N SER A 118 58.14 -6.49 -16.05
CA SER A 118 58.49 -7.57 -15.10
C SER A 118 57.91 -7.38 -13.70
N PHE A 119 57.81 -6.15 -13.20
CA PHE A 119 57.27 -5.87 -11.86
C PHE A 119 55.74 -5.79 -11.90
N HIS A 120 55.19 -5.18 -12.97
CA HIS A 120 53.75 -5.16 -13.21
C HIS A 120 53.16 -6.55 -13.47
N VAL A 121 53.88 -7.46 -14.15
CA VAL A 121 53.42 -8.85 -14.34
C VAL A 121 53.38 -9.60 -13.00
N ALA A 122 54.40 -9.45 -12.14
CA ALA A 122 54.39 -10.06 -10.82
C ALA A 122 53.26 -9.53 -9.91
N GLU A 123 53.00 -8.22 -9.96
CA GLU A 123 51.89 -7.60 -9.22
C GLU A 123 50.52 -8.04 -9.78
N LEU A 124 50.40 -8.16 -11.11
CA LEU A 124 49.20 -8.67 -11.77
C LEU A 124 48.97 -10.16 -11.48
N GLU A 125 50.01 -10.98 -11.44
CA GLU A 125 49.91 -12.39 -11.05
C GLU A 125 49.48 -12.53 -9.58
N GLN A 126 50.00 -11.68 -8.69
CA GLN A 126 49.61 -11.68 -7.29
C GLN A 126 48.16 -11.20 -7.11
N LYS A 127 47.74 -10.17 -7.85
CA LYS A 127 46.35 -9.71 -7.89
C LYS A 127 45.44 -10.79 -8.45
N LEU A 128 45.81 -11.46 -9.54
CA LEU A 128 45.07 -12.57 -10.13
C LEU A 128 44.91 -13.74 -9.15
N ARG A 129 45.97 -14.10 -8.40
CA ARG A 129 45.88 -15.15 -7.36
C ARG A 129 44.93 -14.74 -6.23
N LYS A 130 44.96 -13.49 -5.79
CA LYS A 130 44.02 -12.97 -4.78
C LYS A 130 42.58 -12.95 -5.31
N GLU A 131 42.39 -12.53 -6.55
CA GLU A 131 41.10 -12.48 -7.23
C GLU A 131 40.52 -13.89 -7.35
N MET A 132 41.29 -14.87 -7.82
CA MET A 132 40.86 -16.28 -7.91
C MET A 132 40.51 -16.88 -6.54
N LEU A 133 41.22 -16.48 -5.48
CA LEU A 133 40.91 -16.90 -4.11
C LEU A 133 39.59 -16.29 -3.62
N MET A 134 39.35 -15.02 -3.96
CA MET A 134 38.09 -14.33 -3.66
C MET A 134 36.93 -14.92 -4.47
N THR A 135 37.12 -15.21 -5.76
CA THR A 135 36.13 -15.90 -6.60
C THR A 135 35.73 -17.24 -6.00
N ARG A 136 36.69 -18.08 -5.57
CA ARG A 136 36.39 -19.36 -4.90
C ARG A 136 35.62 -19.18 -3.58
N LYS A 137 35.94 -18.15 -2.79
CA LYS A 137 35.19 -17.83 -1.57
C LYS A 137 33.76 -17.37 -1.88
N TYR A 138 33.56 -16.57 -2.92
CA TYR A 138 32.25 -16.14 -3.36
C TYR A 138 31.43 -17.31 -3.91
N GLU A 139 32.03 -18.22 -4.66
CA GLU A 139 31.40 -19.46 -5.15
C GLU A 139 30.93 -20.35 -3.99
N GLN A 140 31.79 -20.57 -2.99
CA GLN A 140 31.40 -21.31 -1.78
C GLN A 140 30.27 -20.62 -1.01
N ARG A 141 30.27 -19.28 -0.94
CA ARG A 141 29.19 -18.52 -0.29
C ARG A 141 27.88 -18.60 -1.08
N LEU A 142 27.95 -18.57 -2.41
CA LEU A 142 26.79 -18.74 -3.29
C LEU A 142 26.18 -20.13 -3.11
N GLN A 143 27.02 -21.17 -3.07
CA GLN A 143 26.58 -22.55 -2.88
C GLN A 143 25.95 -22.77 -1.49
N GLN A 144 26.44 -22.09 -0.44
CA GLN A 144 25.80 -22.08 0.88
C GLN A 144 24.43 -21.39 0.86
N LEU A 145 24.30 -20.25 0.17
CA LEU A 145 23.03 -19.53 0.02
C LEU A 145 22.02 -20.32 -0.81
N GLU A 146 22.44 -20.99 -1.88
CA GLU A 146 21.60 -21.88 -2.67
C GLU A 146 21.07 -23.06 -1.85
N ASN A 147 21.91 -23.64 -0.99
CA ASN A 147 21.48 -24.71 -0.08
C ASN A 147 20.49 -24.21 0.98
N GLN A 148 20.67 -22.98 1.49
CA GLN A 148 19.71 -22.34 2.39
C GLN A 148 18.37 -22.01 1.70
N LEU A 149 18.41 -21.57 0.44
CA LEU A 149 17.22 -21.34 -0.38
C LEU A 149 16.47 -22.65 -0.66
N LYS A 150 17.18 -23.74 -0.93
CA LYS A 150 16.56 -25.07 -1.08
C LYS A 150 15.88 -25.54 0.21
N SER A 151 16.46 -25.34 1.38
CA SER A 151 15.79 -25.65 2.66
C SER A 151 14.59 -24.74 2.97
N ASN A 152 14.61 -23.49 2.50
CA ASN A 152 13.49 -22.55 2.68
C ASN A 152 12.33 -22.82 1.71
N SER A 153 12.58 -23.32 0.50
CA SER A 153 11.53 -23.67 -0.47
C SER A 153 10.53 -24.73 0.06
N THR A 154 10.97 -25.64 0.94
CA THR A 154 10.10 -26.60 1.62
C THR A 154 9.22 -25.97 2.71
N SER A 155 9.63 -24.85 3.29
CA SER A 155 8.85 -24.03 4.21
C SER A 155 7.86 -23.14 3.45
N ASP A 156 8.30 -22.53 2.35
CA ASP A 156 7.46 -21.67 1.51
C ASP A 156 6.31 -22.45 0.87
N ASN A 157 6.55 -23.69 0.41
CA ASN A 157 5.48 -24.55 -0.11
C ASN A 157 4.42 -24.89 0.96
N LYS A 158 4.80 -25.01 2.24
CA LYS A 158 3.84 -25.25 3.34
C LYS A 158 3.07 -23.99 3.69
N MET A 159 3.72 -22.83 3.67
CA MET A 159 3.09 -21.54 3.90
C MET A 159 2.13 -21.16 2.76
N GLU A 160 2.48 -21.46 1.51
CA GLU A 160 1.61 -21.25 0.36
C GLU A 160 0.37 -22.15 0.41
N LEU A 161 0.51 -23.40 0.86
CA LEU A 161 -0.62 -24.31 1.07
C LEU A 161 -1.56 -23.78 2.17
N ALA A 162 -0.99 -23.32 3.29
CA ALA A 162 -1.74 -22.72 4.40
C ALA A 162 -2.45 -21.42 3.98
N ASN A 163 -1.81 -20.58 3.17
CA ASN A 163 -2.42 -19.36 2.65
C ASN A 163 -3.56 -19.65 1.67
N LYS A 164 -3.40 -20.64 0.77
CA LYS A 164 -4.50 -21.07 -0.12
C LYS A 164 -5.70 -21.61 0.67
N GLN A 165 -5.43 -22.30 1.78
CA GLN A 165 -6.47 -22.83 2.65
C GLN A 165 -7.20 -21.71 3.42
N LEU A 166 -6.46 -20.73 3.95
CA LEU A 166 -7.03 -19.52 4.57
C LEU A 166 -7.82 -18.65 3.58
N GLU A 167 -7.38 -18.57 2.33
CA GLU A 167 -8.06 -17.80 1.27
C GLU A 167 -9.36 -18.48 0.83
N ALA A 168 -9.37 -19.83 0.76
CA ALA A 168 -10.58 -20.60 0.54
C ALA A 168 -11.58 -20.46 1.69
N GLU A 169 -11.11 -20.47 2.95
CA GLU A 169 -11.96 -20.21 4.12
C GLU A 169 -12.52 -18.79 4.11
N ARG A 170 -11.71 -17.78 3.79
CA ARG A 170 -12.16 -16.39 3.63
C ARG A 170 -13.25 -16.24 2.58
N GLU A 171 -13.11 -16.89 1.43
CA GLU A 171 -14.10 -16.82 0.36
C GLU A 171 -15.41 -17.55 0.74
N GLN A 172 -15.33 -18.66 1.50
CA GLN A 172 -16.51 -19.31 2.08
C GLN A 172 -17.23 -18.40 3.08
N PHE A 173 -16.49 -17.74 3.97
CA PHE A 173 -17.05 -16.77 4.92
C PHE A 173 -17.69 -15.57 4.21
N LYS A 174 -17.06 -15.06 3.15
CA LYS A 174 -17.62 -13.98 2.34
C LYS A 174 -18.96 -14.36 1.71
N LYS A 175 -19.07 -15.57 1.13
CA LYS A 175 -20.35 -16.07 0.59
C LYS A 175 -21.42 -16.22 1.66
N LEU A 176 -21.06 -16.75 2.83
CA LEU A 176 -21.99 -16.87 3.97
C LEU A 176 -22.46 -15.50 4.47
N TYR A 177 -21.56 -14.51 4.48
CA TYR A 177 -21.88 -13.13 4.85
C TYR A 177 -22.80 -12.48 3.82
N GLU A 178 -22.50 -12.59 2.52
CA GLU A 178 -23.35 -12.05 1.45
C GLU A 178 -24.76 -12.66 1.46
N ASP A 179 -24.86 -13.97 1.71
CA ASP A 179 -26.14 -14.70 1.85
C ASP A 179 -26.92 -14.27 3.11
N ALA A 180 -26.24 -14.14 4.26
CA ALA A 180 -26.84 -13.62 5.49
C ALA A 180 -27.27 -12.15 5.35
N HIS A 181 -26.47 -11.32 4.69
CA HIS A 181 -26.76 -9.92 4.44
C HIS A 181 -27.94 -9.78 3.46
N GLY A 182 -27.99 -10.59 2.40
CA GLY A 182 -29.12 -10.68 1.49
C GLY A 182 -30.41 -11.08 2.19
N ARG A 183 -30.36 -12.09 3.09
CA ARG A 183 -31.48 -12.46 3.97
C ARG A 183 -31.90 -11.32 4.90
N SER A 184 -30.94 -10.58 5.47
CA SER A 184 -31.22 -9.43 6.33
C SER A 184 -31.95 -8.33 5.57
N ILE A 185 -31.48 -7.95 4.38
CA ILE A 185 -32.15 -6.95 3.53
C ILE A 185 -33.56 -7.42 3.15
N PHE A 186 -33.72 -8.69 2.83
CA PHE A 186 -35.04 -9.25 2.54
C PHE A 186 -35.99 -9.16 3.74
N LEU A 187 -35.51 -9.52 4.94
CA LEU A 187 -36.29 -9.42 6.18
C LEU A 187 -36.61 -7.98 6.54
N GLU A 188 -35.67 -7.06 6.36
CA GLU A 188 -35.84 -5.63 6.62
C GLU A 188 -36.88 -5.01 5.66
N ARG A 189 -36.83 -5.37 4.37
CA ARG A 189 -37.89 -5.02 3.41
C ARG A 189 -39.23 -5.61 3.79
N LYS A 190 -39.27 -6.88 4.18
CA LYS A 190 -40.50 -7.55 4.61
C LYS A 190 -41.08 -6.92 5.88
N PHE A 191 -40.22 -6.49 6.81
CA PHE A 191 -40.61 -5.79 8.03
C PHE A 191 -41.13 -4.38 7.73
N ALA A 192 -40.48 -3.64 6.82
CA ALA A 192 -40.96 -2.35 6.35
C ALA A 192 -42.32 -2.46 5.63
N SER A 193 -42.52 -3.51 4.81
CA SER A 193 -43.82 -3.82 4.22
C SER A 193 -44.88 -4.14 5.27
N LEU A 194 -44.57 -4.97 6.27
CA LEU A 194 -45.47 -5.27 7.38
C LEU A 194 -45.83 -4.04 8.22
N GLN A 195 -44.91 -3.09 8.40
CA GLN A 195 -45.20 -1.82 9.07
C GLN A 195 -46.09 -0.90 8.23
N LEU A 196 -45.95 -0.93 6.90
CA LEU A 196 -46.85 -0.21 5.98
C LEU A 196 -48.25 -0.82 5.96
N ASP A 197 -48.33 -2.15 5.99
CA ASP A 197 -49.60 -2.88 6.08
C ASP A 197 -50.25 -2.66 7.45
N GLN A 198 -49.51 -2.69 8.56
CA GLN A 198 -50.02 -2.31 9.89
C GLN A 198 -50.54 -0.87 9.95
N LYS A 199 -49.86 0.09 9.30
CA LYS A 199 -50.35 1.48 9.23
C LYS A 199 -51.61 1.62 8.38
N ARG A 200 -51.76 0.79 7.34
CA ARG A 200 -53.01 0.71 6.56
C ARG A 200 -54.14 0.05 7.36
N ASP A 201 -53.83 -1.00 8.10
CA ASP A 201 -54.78 -1.72 8.94
C ASP A 201 -55.19 -0.92 10.19
N GLU A 202 -54.35 0.01 10.66
CA GLU A 202 -54.67 0.97 11.74
C GLU A 202 -55.59 2.13 11.29
N GLU A 203 -55.61 2.47 9.98
CA GLU A 203 -56.54 3.44 9.40
C GLU A 203 -57.93 2.83 9.09
N GLU A 204 -58.06 1.49 9.09
CA GLU A 204 -59.33 0.74 8.94
C GLU A 204 -59.64 -0.11 10.18
N ALA A 205 -60.04 0.49 11.30
CA ALA A 205 -60.66 -0.28 12.40
C ALA A 205 -62.18 -0.47 12.16
N PRO A 206 -62.88 -1.56 12.58
CA PRO A 206 -62.43 -2.67 13.45
C PRO A 206 -62.93 -4.11 13.06
N LYS A 207 -62.50 -5.11 13.84
CA LYS A 207 -63.06 -6.47 14.08
C LYS A 207 -62.82 -7.57 13.01
N LYS A 208 -61.90 -8.51 13.29
CA LYS A 208 -62.19 -9.88 13.79
C LYS A 208 -60.91 -10.76 13.84
N LEU A 209 -60.58 -11.18 15.07
CA LEU A 209 -60.23 -12.55 15.51
C LEU A 209 -59.19 -13.40 14.74
N SER A 210 -58.09 -13.65 15.46
CA SER A 210 -57.54 -14.96 15.87
C SER A 210 -57.02 -15.94 14.82
N SER A 211 -55.71 -16.25 14.92
CA SER A 211 -55.21 -17.64 15.05
C SER A 211 -53.68 -17.80 15.18
N ALA A 212 -52.86 -16.74 15.10
CA ALA A 212 -51.40 -16.91 14.92
C ALA A 212 -50.50 -16.68 16.16
N THR A 213 -51.00 -16.22 17.31
CA THR A 213 -50.15 -15.73 18.42
C THR A 213 -49.55 -16.80 19.34
N MET A 214 -50.00 -18.06 19.30
CA MET A 214 -49.57 -19.05 20.30
C MET A 214 -48.17 -19.67 20.03
N GLU A 215 -47.68 -19.68 18.79
CA GLU A 215 -46.35 -20.26 18.49
C GLU A 215 -45.19 -19.32 18.83
N ASP A 216 -45.40 -18.01 18.70
CA ASP A 216 -44.35 -17.02 18.97
C ASP A 216 -44.20 -16.76 20.47
N ASP A 217 -45.29 -16.73 21.24
CA ASP A 217 -45.23 -16.65 22.72
C ASP A 217 -44.54 -17.88 23.34
N ALA A 218 -44.71 -19.07 22.75
CA ALA A 218 -44.02 -20.27 23.19
C ALA A 218 -42.52 -20.25 22.88
N LYS A 219 -42.11 -19.68 21.74
CA LYS A 219 -40.69 -19.51 21.38
C LYS A 219 -40.02 -18.45 22.24
N ILE A 220 -40.71 -17.34 22.52
CA ILE A 220 -40.25 -16.28 23.41
C ILE A 220 -40.07 -16.83 24.83
N SER A 221 -41.07 -17.54 25.37
CA SER A 221 -40.98 -18.16 26.69
C SER A 221 -39.81 -19.17 26.79
N LYS A 222 -39.49 -19.88 25.70
CA LYS A 222 -38.38 -20.83 25.64
C LYS A 222 -37.02 -20.12 25.62
N LEU A 223 -36.91 -19.00 24.90
CA LEU A 223 -35.70 -18.18 24.87
C LEU A 223 -35.46 -17.49 26.21
N GLU A 224 -36.52 -16.98 26.86
CA GLU A 224 -36.44 -16.40 28.20
C GLU A 224 -35.98 -17.42 29.24
N SER A 225 -36.52 -18.65 29.17
CA SER A 225 -36.08 -19.76 30.04
C SER A 225 -34.61 -20.13 29.79
N GLN A 226 -34.15 -20.08 28.54
CA GLN A 226 -32.76 -20.38 28.18
C GLN A 226 -31.79 -19.28 28.63
N ILE A 227 -32.20 -18.01 28.56
CA ILE A 227 -31.44 -16.86 29.08
C ILE A 227 -31.32 -16.96 30.61
N MET A 228 -32.40 -17.25 31.31
CA MET A 228 -32.40 -17.46 32.77
C MET A 228 -31.45 -18.59 33.18
N SER A 229 -31.48 -19.72 32.47
CA SER A 229 -30.58 -20.85 32.74
C SER A 229 -29.10 -20.53 32.50
N LEU A 230 -28.81 -19.74 31.45
CA LEU A 230 -27.44 -19.28 31.19
C LEU A 230 -26.96 -18.29 32.24
N SER A 231 -27.83 -17.36 32.68
CA SER A 231 -27.50 -16.41 33.75
C SER A 231 -27.15 -17.15 35.04
N GLN A 232 -27.98 -18.11 35.45
CA GLN A 232 -27.73 -18.90 36.66
C GLN A 232 -26.42 -19.73 36.58
N ARG A 233 -26.05 -20.18 35.37
CA ARG A 233 -24.76 -20.84 35.13
C ARG A 233 -23.57 -19.89 35.24
N CYS A 234 -23.72 -18.63 34.83
CA CYS A 234 -22.69 -17.62 35.01
C CYS A 234 -22.49 -17.32 36.49
N ASP A 235 -23.57 -17.12 37.24
CA ASP A 235 -23.53 -16.85 38.67
C ASP A 235 -22.82 -17.99 39.44
N ALA A 236 -23.14 -19.25 39.13
CA ALA A 236 -22.48 -20.41 39.73
C ALA A 236 -20.97 -20.49 39.41
N LYS A 237 -20.56 -20.03 38.23
CA LYS A 237 -19.15 -19.99 37.84
C LYS A 237 -18.39 -18.84 38.51
N GLU A 238 -19.07 -17.73 38.77
CA GLU A 238 -18.52 -16.60 39.50
C GLU A 238 -18.31 -16.94 40.99
N GLU A 239 -19.21 -17.73 41.58
CA GLU A 239 -19.04 -18.31 42.91
C GLU A 239 -17.85 -19.28 42.98
N GLU A 240 -17.69 -20.19 42.00
CA GLU A 240 -16.54 -21.10 41.91
C GLU A 240 -15.21 -20.35 41.77
N ILE A 241 -15.17 -19.26 40.98
CA ILE A 241 -13.99 -18.40 40.85
C ILE A 241 -13.65 -17.73 42.19
N SER A 242 -14.67 -17.31 42.94
CA SER A 242 -14.49 -16.68 44.25
C SER A 242 -13.94 -17.68 45.28
N GLU A 243 -14.44 -18.92 45.29
CA GLU A 243 -13.93 -20.00 46.12
C GLU A 243 -12.48 -20.36 45.79
N LEU A 244 -12.15 -20.54 44.50
CA LEU A 244 -10.79 -20.82 44.07
C LEU A 244 -9.82 -19.69 44.43
N SER A 245 -10.26 -18.44 44.33
CA SER A 245 -9.46 -17.27 44.73
C SER A 245 -9.18 -17.26 46.23
N SER A 246 -10.17 -17.65 47.05
CA SER A 246 -10.01 -17.82 48.50
C SER A 246 -8.99 -18.91 48.84
N ILE A 247 -9.06 -20.06 48.16
CA ILE A 247 -8.11 -21.18 48.34
C ILE A 247 -6.68 -20.77 47.93
N ILE A 248 -6.53 -20.00 46.86
CA ILE A 248 -5.21 -19.48 46.46
C ILE A 248 -4.64 -18.53 47.54
N ALA A 249 -5.49 -17.72 48.17
CA ALA A 249 -5.06 -16.82 49.23
C ALA A 249 -4.60 -17.58 50.50
N THR A 250 -5.32 -18.63 50.91
CA THR A 250 -4.91 -19.48 52.05
C THR A 250 -3.61 -20.21 51.76
N LEU A 251 -3.48 -20.83 50.58
CA LEU A 251 -2.24 -21.51 50.18
C LEU A 251 -1.02 -20.57 50.15
N ARG A 252 -1.21 -19.30 49.74
CA ARG A 252 -0.14 -18.29 49.80
C ARG A 252 0.29 -18.00 51.25
N GLY A 253 -0.67 -17.93 52.18
CA GLY A 253 -0.40 -17.74 53.61
C GLY A 253 0.38 -18.91 54.22
N GLU A 254 -0.05 -20.15 53.94
CA GLU A 254 0.64 -21.36 54.41
C GLU A 254 2.08 -21.45 53.88
N ASN A 255 2.29 -21.10 52.60
CA ASN A 255 3.60 -21.10 51.99
C ASN A 255 4.54 -20.05 52.62
N MET A 256 3.99 -18.92 53.07
CA MET A 256 4.74 -17.90 53.82
C MET A 256 5.18 -18.43 55.19
N GLN A 257 4.29 -19.08 55.94
CA GLN A 257 4.60 -19.69 57.24
C GLN A 257 5.64 -20.82 57.15
N LEU A 258 5.56 -21.65 56.11
CA LEU A 258 6.55 -22.69 55.84
C LEU A 258 7.93 -22.09 55.56
N LYS A 259 7.99 -20.98 54.83
CA LYS A 259 9.23 -20.27 54.53
C LYS A 259 9.89 -19.68 55.79
N GLU A 260 9.09 -19.08 56.68
CA GLU A 260 9.57 -18.59 57.98
C GLU A 260 10.05 -19.74 58.88
N SER A 261 9.34 -20.86 58.89
CA SER A 261 9.72 -22.05 59.65
C SER A 261 11.05 -22.65 59.14
N LEU A 262 11.25 -22.69 57.82
CA LEU A 262 12.50 -23.15 57.21
C LEU A 262 13.68 -22.26 57.62
N GLU A 263 13.52 -20.93 57.54
CA GLU A 263 14.55 -19.97 57.94
C GLU A 263 14.90 -20.11 59.43
N HIS A 264 13.91 -20.42 60.28
CA HIS A 264 14.15 -20.63 61.70
C HIS A 264 14.90 -21.94 62.00
N VAL A 265 14.65 -23.00 61.22
CA VAL A 265 15.40 -24.27 61.30
C VAL A 265 16.82 -24.10 60.79
N GLU A 266 17.03 -23.32 59.74
CA GLU A 266 18.38 -23.00 59.22
C GLU A 266 19.20 -22.21 60.25
N LYS A 267 18.60 -21.24 60.95
CA LYS A 267 19.24 -20.53 62.07
C LYS A 267 19.55 -21.42 63.28
N LYS A 268 18.77 -22.48 63.52
CA LYS A 268 19.07 -23.48 64.57
C LYS A 268 20.17 -24.45 64.15
N ARG A 269 20.27 -24.77 62.85
CA ARG A 269 21.33 -25.62 62.29
C ARG A 269 22.71 -24.94 62.25
N SER A 270 22.78 -23.60 62.30
CA SER A 270 24.04 -22.87 62.39
C SER A 270 24.67 -22.85 63.78
N MET A 271 24.03 -23.44 64.79
CA MET A 271 24.64 -23.72 66.09
C MET A 271 25.22 -25.14 66.07
N SER A 272 26.55 -25.23 66.23
CA SER A 272 27.30 -26.49 66.22
C SER A 272 26.87 -27.40 67.39
N PRO A 273 26.59 -28.71 67.16
CA PRO A 273 26.27 -29.67 68.22
C PRO A 273 27.41 -29.95 69.23
N VAL A 274 28.56 -29.29 69.07
CA VAL A 274 29.75 -29.51 69.92
C VAL A 274 29.67 -28.73 71.24
N ASP A 275 28.78 -27.74 71.35
CA ASP A 275 28.71 -26.86 72.53
C ASP A 275 27.80 -27.38 73.66
N GLU A 276 27.16 -28.55 73.52
CA GLU A 276 26.24 -29.12 74.54
C GLU A 276 26.89 -30.15 75.48
N PHE A 277 28.14 -30.58 75.26
CA PHE A 277 28.80 -31.55 76.14
C PHE A 277 29.59 -30.88 77.27
N TRP A 278 28.87 -30.51 78.33
CA TRP A 278 29.47 -30.06 79.60
C TRP A 278 30.26 -31.21 80.25
N PHE A 279 31.59 -31.24 80.08
CA PHE A 279 32.46 -32.00 80.95
C PHE A 279 32.36 -31.44 82.38
N ARG A 280 32.10 -32.30 83.37
CA ARG A 280 32.12 -31.91 84.80
C ARG A 280 33.48 -31.31 85.15
N ASP A 281 33.46 -30.09 85.71
CA ASP A 281 34.62 -29.37 86.23
C ASP A 281 35.50 -30.29 87.09
N GLY A 282 36.73 -30.52 86.64
CA GLY A 282 37.76 -31.30 87.34
C GLY A 282 38.50 -32.32 86.49
N MET A 283 37.87 -32.88 85.44
CA MET A 283 38.47 -33.97 84.64
C MET A 283 39.30 -33.48 83.45
N SER A 284 39.21 -32.20 83.07
CA SER A 284 39.91 -31.65 81.88
C SER A 284 41.43 -31.61 82.05
N GLU A 285 41.94 -31.28 83.25
CA GLU A 285 43.37 -31.27 83.52
C GLU A 285 43.96 -32.69 83.62
N GLU A 286 43.22 -33.64 84.19
CA GLU A 286 43.61 -35.05 84.25
C GLU A 286 43.59 -35.71 82.86
N TYR A 287 42.60 -35.36 82.03
CA TYR A 287 42.54 -35.80 80.63
C TYR A 287 43.67 -35.22 79.77
N GLU A 288 44.01 -33.93 79.91
CA GLU A 288 45.13 -33.33 79.17
C GLU A 288 46.51 -33.87 79.61
N LYS A 289 46.68 -34.29 80.87
CA LYS A 289 47.85 -35.07 81.30
C LYS A 289 47.84 -36.46 80.68
N PHE A 290 46.72 -37.17 80.75
CA PHE A 290 46.57 -38.52 80.19
C PHE A 290 46.86 -38.57 78.69
N LYS A 291 46.40 -37.57 77.94
CA LYS A 291 46.58 -37.39 76.50
C LYS A 291 48.04 -37.14 76.07
N LYS A 292 48.89 -36.61 76.95
CA LYS A 292 50.33 -36.46 76.68
C LYS A 292 51.09 -37.79 76.79
N ASP A 293 50.65 -38.65 77.70
CA ASP A 293 51.34 -39.91 78.03
C ASP A 293 50.77 -41.12 77.27
N ASN A 294 49.52 -41.04 76.79
CA ASN A 294 48.85 -42.12 76.06
C ASN A 294 48.31 -41.65 74.71
N GLN A 295 48.51 -42.45 73.66
CA GLN A 295 48.04 -42.14 72.30
C GLN A 295 46.54 -42.39 72.09
N ASN A 296 45.89 -43.17 72.95
CA ASN A 296 44.49 -43.55 72.78
C ASN A 296 43.59 -42.91 73.86
N PRO A 297 42.73 -41.94 73.48
CA PRO A 297 41.83 -41.26 74.41
C PRO A 297 40.85 -42.18 75.15
N LEU A 298 40.54 -43.35 74.58
CA LEU A 298 39.58 -44.31 75.12
C LEU A 298 40.10 -45.07 76.35
N GLU A 299 41.41 -44.99 76.63
CA GLU A 299 42.02 -45.61 77.80
C GLU A 299 41.80 -44.80 79.09
N PHE A 300 41.31 -43.55 78.97
CA PHE A 300 40.88 -42.72 80.11
C PHE A 300 39.50 -43.14 80.65
N CYS A 301 38.70 -43.81 79.83
CA CYS A 301 37.39 -44.32 80.21
C CYS A 301 37.53 -45.59 81.06
N CYS A 302 36.59 -45.84 81.97
CA CYS A 302 36.55 -47.13 82.66
C CYS A 302 36.33 -48.27 81.64
N PRO A 303 36.82 -49.51 81.90
CA PRO A 303 36.79 -50.60 80.92
C PRO A 303 35.41 -50.84 80.30
N THR A 304 34.35 -50.75 81.10
CA THR A 304 32.97 -50.93 80.63
C THR A 304 32.54 -49.85 79.64
N LEU A 305 32.85 -48.58 79.93
CA LEU A 305 32.54 -47.46 79.04
C LEU A 305 33.40 -47.50 77.77
N ARG A 306 34.66 -47.92 77.89
CA ARG A 306 35.56 -48.13 76.75
C ARG A 306 35.00 -49.19 75.81
N ASP A 307 34.54 -50.33 76.34
CA ASP A 307 33.99 -51.42 75.55
C ASP A 307 32.67 -51.00 74.89
N ASP A 308 31.78 -50.31 75.61
CA ASP A 308 30.53 -49.78 75.04
C ASP A 308 30.80 -48.76 73.92
N VAL A 309 31.78 -47.87 74.11
CA VAL A 309 32.20 -46.91 73.09
C VAL A 309 32.85 -47.60 71.90
N LEU A 310 33.66 -48.63 72.11
CA LEU A 310 34.24 -49.42 71.02
C LEU A 310 33.17 -50.16 70.21
N VAL A 311 32.17 -50.74 70.86
CA VAL A 311 31.02 -51.38 70.19
C VAL A 311 30.19 -50.35 69.42
N LEU A 312 29.98 -49.15 69.98
CA LEU A 312 29.31 -48.04 69.29
C LEU A 312 30.12 -47.53 68.09
N ILE A 313 31.44 -47.45 68.22
CA ILE A 313 32.35 -47.08 67.12
C ILE A 313 32.32 -48.17 66.04
N GLU A 314 32.42 -49.45 66.39
CA GLU A 314 32.32 -50.56 65.44
C GLU A 314 30.96 -50.55 64.74
N LYS A 315 29.87 -50.38 65.47
CA LYS A 315 28.52 -50.28 64.90
C LYS A 315 28.37 -49.06 63.98
N ALA A 316 28.90 -47.90 64.36
CA ALA A 316 28.89 -46.69 63.54
C ALA A 316 29.79 -46.82 62.30
N VAL A 317 30.93 -47.51 62.41
CA VAL A 317 31.81 -47.84 61.29
C VAL A 317 31.12 -48.85 60.37
N GLN A 318 30.39 -49.84 60.89
CA GLN A 318 29.61 -50.79 60.10
C GLN A 318 28.43 -50.12 59.38
N ASP A 319 27.73 -49.20 60.06
CA ASP A 319 26.62 -48.45 59.49
C ASP A 319 27.11 -47.41 58.46
N ASN A 320 28.27 -46.80 58.66
CA ASN A 320 28.94 -45.96 57.66
C ASN A 320 29.62 -46.77 56.53
N ALA A 321 29.96 -48.04 56.78
CA ALA A 321 30.46 -48.98 55.78
C ALA A 321 29.35 -49.51 54.86
N LYS A 322 28.08 -49.13 55.08
CA LYS A 322 27.02 -49.15 54.04
C LYS A 322 27.27 -48.09 52.96
N SER A 323 28.52 -48.03 52.49
CA SER A 323 29.08 -47.09 51.50
C SER A 323 28.25 -47.04 50.22
N ASP A 324 27.53 -48.12 49.92
CA ASP A 324 26.72 -48.23 48.71
C ASP A 324 25.52 -47.30 48.72
N GLN A 325 24.95 -46.98 49.89
CA GLN A 325 23.81 -46.08 49.98
C GLN A 325 24.23 -44.61 49.78
N VAL A 326 25.36 -44.20 50.39
CA VAL A 326 25.96 -42.87 50.20
C VAL A 326 26.46 -42.69 48.77
N LYS A 327 27.11 -43.71 48.19
CA LYS A 327 27.52 -43.69 46.78
C LYS A 327 26.33 -43.60 45.83
N ASN A 328 25.24 -44.34 46.09
CA ASN A 328 24.03 -44.22 45.28
C ASN A 328 23.37 -42.84 45.39
N GLN A 329 23.30 -42.27 46.59
CA GLN A 329 22.78 -40.91 46.78
C GLN A 329 23.66 -39.87 46.07
N GLN A 330 24.98 -39.99 46.16
CA GLN A 330 25.91 -39.11 45.45
C GLN A 330 25.73 -39.21 43.92
N LEU A 331 25.57 -40.43 43.39
CA LEU A 331 25.32 -40.66 41.97
C LEU A 331 23.98 -40.06 41.51
N GLN A 332 22.93 -40.17 42.33
CA GLN A 332 21.63 -39.54 42.08
C GLN A 332 21.74 -38.01 42.09
N ILE A 333 22.44 -37.42 43.05
CA ILE A 333 22.67 -35.97 43.10
C ILE A 333 23.41 -35.50 41.85
N THR A 334 24.48 -36.19 41.44
CA THR A 334 25.23 -35.84 40.23
C THR A 334 24.36 -35.94 38.96
N ASN A 335 23.46 -36.92 38.89
CA ASN A 335 22.52 -37.06 37.77
C ASN A 335 21.44 -35.97 37.76
N LEU A 336 20.93 -35.58 38.93
CA LEU A 336 20.01 -34.46 39.09
C LEU A 336 20.67 -33.14 38.69
N GLU A 337 21.90 -32.87 39.14
CA GLU A 337 22.67 -31.68 38.75
C GLU A 337 22.92 -31.60 37.25
N ARG A 338 23.19 -32.75 36.60
CA ARG A 338 23.33 -32.81 35.13
C ARG A 338 22.00 -32.49 34.45
N THR A 339 20.89 -33.01 34.98
CA THR A 339 19.54 -32.76 34.43
C THR A 339 19.12 -31.30 34.60
N ILE A 340 19.39 -30.72 35.76
CA ILE A 340 19.15 -29.30 36.06
C ILE A 340 19.96 -28.42 35.10
N ARG A 341 21.24 -28.75 34.84
CA ARG A 341 22.04 -28.03 33.84
C ARG A 341 21.40 -28.06 32.44
N VAL A 342 21.04 -29.24 31.96
CA VAL A 342 20.39 -29.39 30.64
C VAL A 342 19.06 -28.63 30.58
N LEU A 343 18.28 -28.64 31.66
CA LEU A 343 17.04 -27.86 31.74
C LEU A 343 17.30 -26.35 31.73
N ASN A 344 18.29 -25.87 32.48
CA ASN A 344 18.69 -24.46 32.46
C ASN A 344 19.18 -24.02 31.08
N ASP A 345 19.97 -24.83 30.39
CA ASP A 345 20.42 -24.53 29.03
C ASP A 345 19.23 -24.43 28.07
N LYS A 346 18.24 -25.32 28.21
CA LYS A 346 16.99 -25.26 27.43
C LYS A 346 16.15 -24.03 27.76
N ILE A 347 16.05 -23.64 29.02
CA ILE A 347 15.34 -22.43 29.46
C ILE A 347 16.02 -21.20 28.85
N ASN A 348 17.33 -21.07 28.97
CA ASN A 348 18.09 -19.96 28.41
C ASN A 348 17.95 -19.87 26.88
N CYS A 349 17.98 -21.01 26.19
CA CYS A 349 17.74 -21.05 24.75
C CYS A 349 16.32 -20.59 24.40
N ASN A 350 15.32 -21.00 25.19
CA ASN A 350 13.94 -20.59 24.99
C ASN A 350 13.76 -19.09 25.25
N ASP A 351 14.37 -18.55 26.30
CA ASP A 351 14.35 -17.11 26.60
C ASP A 351 14.99 -16.29 25.47
N SER A 352 16.10 -16.74 24.90
CA SER A 352 16.70 -16.09 23.72
C SER A 352 15.77 -16.12 22.51
N PHE A 353 15.10 -17.25 22.28
CA PHE A 353 14.16 -17.40 21.16
C PHE A 353 12.93 -16.51 21.36
N ARG A 354 12.43 -16.40 22.60
CA ARG A 354 11.32 -15.52 22.96
C ARG A 354 11.69 -14.06 22.75
N SER A 355 12.89 -13.64 23.16
CA SER A 355 13.39 -12.28 22.91
C SER A 355 13.52 -11.96 21.42
N ASP A 356 13.98 -12.91 20.60
CA ASP A 356 14.04 -12.73 19.15
C ASP A 356 12.66 -12.62 18.50
N ILE A 357 11.67 -13.35 19.03
CA ILE A 357 10.27 -13.23 18.59
C ILE A 357 9.68 -11.88 19.00
N GLU A 358 9.88 -11.44 20.24
CA GLU A 358 9.41 -10.14 20.75
C GLU A 358 9.95 -9.00 19.88
N LYS A 359 11.24 -8.99 19.54
CA LYS A 359 11.84 -8.01 18.61
C LYS A 359 11.23 -8.04 17.21
N LYS A 360 10.87 -9.22 16.70
CA LYS A 360 10.21 -9.35 15.39
C LYS A 360 8.78 -8.80 15.43
N PHE A 361 8.08 -9.00 16.55
CA PHE A 361 6.75 -8.43 16.75
C PHE A 361 6.81 -6.90 16.85
N GLU A 362 7.72 -6.35 17.64
CA GLU A 362 7.93 -4.89 17.73
C GLU A 362 8.19 -4.28 16.34
N LYS A 363 9.10 -4.88 15.58
CA LYS A 363 9.39 -4.43 14.21
C LYS A 363 8.16 -4.50 13.29
N MET A 364 7.38 -5.57 13.39
CA MET A 364 6.16 -5.72 12.58
C MET A 364 5.10 -4.69 12.98
N GLU A 365 5.01 -4.34 14.26
CA GLU A 365 4.10 -3.31 14.78
C GLU A 365 4.49 -1.90 14.31
N GLU A 366 5.81 -1.61 14.27
CA GLU A 366 6.36 -0.39 13.65
C GLU A 366 6.03 -0.34 12.15
N ASP A 367 6.27 -1.43 11.41
CA ASP A 367 5.97 -1.51 9.97
C ASP A 367 4.47 -1.32 9.68
N ILE A 368 3.59 -1.87 10.53
CA ILE A 368 2.13 -1.67 10.43
C ILE A 368 1.77 -0.21 10.69
N SER A 369 2.29 0.39 11.77
CA SER A 369 2.05 1.80 12.09
C SER A 369 2.53 2.73 10.97
N GLN A 370 3.66 2.43 10.35
CA GLN A 370 4.17 3.19 9.21
C GLN A 370 3.24 3.07 8.00
N ARG A 371 2.75 1.87 7.67
CA ARG A 371 1.77 1.70 6.58
C ARG A 371 0.45 2.40 6.86
N ASP A 372 -0.04 2.37 8.10
CA ASP A 372 -1.28 3.06 8.46
C ASP A 372 -1.16 4.58 8.28
N ASN A 373 0.00 5.15 8.62
CA ASN A 373 0.30 6.56 8.35
C ASN A 373 0.32 6.86 6.84
N GLU A 374 0.96 6.02 6.03
CA GLU A 374 0.98 6.16 4.57
C GLU A 374 -0.43 6.08 3.96
N ILE A 375 -1.24 5.14 4.42
CA ILE A 375 -2.65 5.00 4.00
C ILE A 375 -3.46 6.24 4.39
N SER A 376 -3.22 6.81 5.57
CA SER A 376 -3.88 8.04 6.02
C SER A 376 -3.55 9.22 5.10
N ILE A 377 -2.26 9.41 4.76
CA ILE A 377 -1.81 10.46 3.83
C ILE A 377 -2.45 10.28 2.45
N GLN A 378 -2.50 9.05 1.93
CA GLN A 378 -3.14 8.76 0.65
C GLN A 378 -4.65 9.05 0.68
N LYS A 379 -5.35 8.74 1.78
CA LYS A 379 -6.77 9.07 1.94
C LYS A 379 -7.01 10.58 1.92
N GLU A 380 -6.16 11.37 2.58
CA GLU A 380 -6.25 12.83 2.53
C GLU A 380 -6.02 13.38 1.11
N GLU A 381 -5.04 12.82 0.39
CA GLU A 381 -4.78 13.21 -1.00
C GLU A 381 -5.95 12.87 -1.94
N VAL A 382 -6.53 11.68 -1.82
CA VAL A 382 -7.75 11.30 -2.54
C VAL A 382 -8.91 12.25 -2.20
N SER A 383 -9.06 12.65 -0.93
CA SER A 383 -10.07 13.62 -0.51
C SER A 383 -9.85 14.98 -1.20
N ARG A 384 -8.61 15.49 -1.20
CA ARG A 384 -8.23 16.74 -1.90
C ARG A 384 -8.53 16.68 -3.40
N ILE A 385 -8.20 15.57 -4.06
CA ILE A 385 -8.50 15.38 -5.49
C ILE A 385 -10.01 15.35 -5.74
N LYS A 386 -10.77 14.66 -4.88
CA LYS A 386 -12.24 14.58 -4.98
C LYS A 386 -12.89 15.97 -4.84
N ASP A 387 -12.41 16.78 -3.90
CA ASP A 387 -12.90 18.15 -3.71
C ASP A 387 -12.55 19.05 -4.89
N SER A 388 -11.31 18.95 -5.40
CA SER A 388 -10.90 19.66 -6.62
C SER A 388 -11.75 19.28 -7.82
N LEU A 389 -12.06 18.00 -8.00
CA LEU A 389 -12.93 17.52 -9.09
C LEU A 389 -14.36 18.03 -8.95
N ARG A 390 -14.87 18.12 -7.71
CA ARG A 390 -16.21 18.67 -7.44
C ARG A 390 -16.27 20.16 -7.79
N LEU A 391 -15.23 20.92 -7.43
CA LEU A 391 -15.13 22.33 -7.78
C LEU A 391 -15.06 22.54 -9.30
N GLU A 392 -14.27 21.72 -9.99
CA GLU A 392 -14.12 21.80 -11.45
C GLU A 392 -15.44 21.47 -12.16
N LYS A 393 -16.17 20.45 -11.68
CA LYS A 393 -17.53 20.16 -12.18
C LYS A 393 -18.49 21.33 -11.97
N SER A 394 -18.43 22.01 -10.83
CA SER A 394 -19.26 23.20 -10.58
C SER A 394 -18.95 24.32 -11.57
N LYS A 395 -17.66 24.64 -11.75
CA LYS A 395 -17.21 25.67 -12.71
C LYS A 395 -17.59 25.34 -14.15
N ARG A 396 -17.48 24.05 -14.53
CA ARG A 396 -17.91 23.58 -15.84
C ARG A 396 -19.41 23.81 -16.05
N ASN A 397 -20.23 23.48 -15.07
CA ASN A 397 -21.68 23.71 -15.16
C ASN A 397 -22.01 25.19 -15.30
N GLU A 398 -21.34 26.07 -14.53
CA GLU A 398 -21.51 27.52 -14.64
C GLU A 398 -21.15 28.04 -16.05
N LEU A 399 -20.05 27.55 -16.63
CA LEU A 399 -19.65 27.89 -18.00
C LEU A 399 -20.63 27.35 -19.05
N GLU A 400 -21.16 26.14 -18.88
CA GLU A 400 -22.19 25.58 -19.78
C GLU A 400 -23.48 26.41 -19.71
N GLU A 401 -23.90 26.86 -18.53
CA GLU A 401 -25.04 27.78 -18.36
C GLU A 401 -24.80 29.15 -19.00
N GLU A 402 -23.60 29.71 -18.86
CA GLU A 402 -23.19 30.96 -19.51
C GLU A 402 -23.26 30.86 -21.04
N VAL A 403 -22.71 29.78 -21.62
CA VAL A 403 -22.77 29.55 -23.07
C VAL A 403 -24.22 29.41 -23.54
N LEU A 404 -25.05 28.66 -22.81
CA LEU A 404 -26.48 28.53 -23.14
C LEU A 404 -27.19 29.88 -23.07
N ARG A 405 -26.84 30.74 -22.11
CA ARG A 405 -27.41 32.09 -21.99
C ARG A 405 -26.99 32.97 -23.16
N GLN A 406 -25.70 32.99 -23.52
CA GLN A 406 -25.21 33.74 -24.68
C GLN A 406 -25.87 33.28 -25.98
N ARG A 407 -26.06 31.96 -26.14
CA ARG A 407 -26.78 31.40 -27.29
C ARG A 407 -28.24 31.88 -27.34
N ARG A 408 -28.94 31.95 -26.19
CA ARG A 408 -30.30 32.51 -26.12
C ARG A 408 -30.34 33.98 -26.52
N CYS A 409 -29.45 34.81 -25.97
CA CYS A 409 -29.39 36.23 -26.33
C CYS A 409 -29.08 36.45 -27.83
N ALA A 410 -28.16 35.66 -28.39
CA ALA A 410 -27.86 35.73 -29.82
C ALA A 410 -29.05 35.30 -30.69
N GLN A 411 -29.79 34.28 -30.27
CA GLN A 411 -31.02 33.83 -30.93
C GLN A 411 -32.10 34.92 -30.91
N GLU A 412 -32.31 35.57 -29.76
CA GLU A 412 -33.25 36.69 -29.62
C GLU A 412 -32.87 37.87 -30.53
N GLU A 413 -31.58 38.19 -30.65
CA GLU A 413 -31.11 39.24 -31.57
C GLU A 413 -31.37 38.87 -33.04
N ILE A 414 -31.12 37.62 -33.44
CA ILE A 414 -31.43 37.13 -34.79
C ILE A 414 -32.94 37.26 -35.06
N GLU A 415 -33.78 36.81 -34.14
CA GLU A 415 -35.24 36.89 -34.28
C GLU A 415 -35.72 38.34 -34.38
N SER A 416 -35.12 39.26 -33.62
CA SER A 416 -35.40 40.70 -33.73
C SER A 416 -35.01 41.25 -35.11
N ARG A 417 -33.85 40.88 -35.64
CA ARG A 417 -33.42 41.29 -37.00
C ARG A 417 -34.29 40.69 -38.09
N ASP A 418 -34.73 39.45 -37.93
CA ASP A 418 -35.65 38.80 -38.88
C ASP A 418 -37.02 39.52 -38.90
N GLN A 419 -37.52 39.96 -37.74
CA GLN A 419 -38.72 40.80 -37.67
C GLN A 419 -38.54 42.16 -38.36
N GLU A 420 -37.39 42.82 -38.16
CA GLU A 420 -37.06 44.07 -38.86
C GLU A 420 -37.00 43.87 -40.38
N ILE A 421 -36.32 42.82 -40.84
CA ILE A 421 -36.22 42.46 -42.26
C ILE A 421 -37.62 42.21 -42.84
N GLU A 422 -38.49 41.50 -42.13
CA GLU A 422 -39.85 41.22 -42.57
C GLU A 422 -40.70 42.50 -42.62
N ALA A 423 -40.52 43.43 -41.68
CA ALA A 423 -41.14 44.76 -41.73
C ALA A 423 -40.68 45.56 -42.96
N PHE A 424 -39.38 45.54 -43.27
CA PHE A 424 -38.85 46.17 -44.49
C PHE A 424 -39.41 45.52 -45.76
N ARG A 425 -39.51 44.19 -45.81
CA ARG A 425 -40.12 43.48 -46.94
C ARG A 425 -41.56 43.91 -47.15
N LYS A 426 -42.36 43.97 -46.09
CA LYS A 426 -43.76 44.46 -46.15
C LYS A 426 -43.82 45.89 -46.68
N MET A 427 -42.98 46.79 -46.17
CA MET A 427 -42.90 48.18 -46.65
C MET A 427 -42.53 48.26 -48.13
N LEU A 428 -41.58 47.44 -48.58
CA LEU A 428 -41.16 47.40 -49.98
C LEU A 428 -42.27 46.89 -50.90
N VAL A 429 -43.05 45.89 -50.45
CA VAL A 429 -44.23 45.40 -51.16
C VAL A 429 -45.29 46.50 -51.27
N THR A 430 -45.55 47.25 -50.18
CA THR A 430 -46.48 48.40 -50.20
C THR A 430 -46.02 49.48 -51.18
N LEU A 431 -44.73 49.85 -51.15
CA LEU A 431 -44.17 50.83 -52.08
C LEU A 431 -44.23 50.38 -53.55
N ARG A 432 -44.04 49.07 -53.81
CA ARG A 432 -44.22 48.51 -55.15
C ARG A 432 -45.68 48.58 -55.62
N HIS A 433 -46.63 48.27 -54.75
CA HIS A 433 -48.07 48.43 -55.05
C HIS A 433 -48.42 49.89 -55.32
N GLU A 434 -47.94 50.82 -54.49
CA GLU A 434 -48.18 52.26 -54.68
C GLU A 434 -47.58 52.79 -56.00
N LYS A 435 -46.37 52.32 -56.37
CA LYS A 435 -45.75 52.64 -57.66
C LYS A 435 -46.54 52.07 -58.84
N MET A 436 -47.06 50.85 -58.72
CA MET A 436 -47.90 50.22 -59.74
C MET A 436 -49.21 50.99 -59.93
N GLU A 437 -49.88 51.37 -58.84
CA GLU A 437 -51.08 52.21 -58.87
C GLU A 437 -50.82 53.58 -59.52
N ARG A 438 -49.70 54.24 -59.17
CA ARG A 438 -49.29 55.52 -59.79
C ARG A 438 -48.99 55.39 -61.29
N SER A 439 -48.50 54.22 -61.74
CA SER A 439 -48.22 53.96 -63.16
C SER A 439 -49.48 53.66 -63.97
N GLN A 440 -50.53 53.14 -63.34
CA GLN A 440 -51.83 52.88 -64.00
C GLN A 440 -52.71 54.13 -64.09
N ASN A 441 -52.41 55.22 -63.37
CA ASN A 441 -53.21 56.45 -63.43
C ASN A 441 -52.36 57.73 -63.24
N PRO A 442 -51.80 58.31 -64.32
CA PRO A 442 -50.85 59.44 -64.22
C PRO A 442 -51.50 60.80 -63.94
N ARG A 443 -52.82 60.88 -63.71
CA ARG A 443 -53.55 62.14 -63.55
C ARG A 443 -54.06 62.40 -62.12
N LYS A 444 -53.27 62.21 -61.05
CA LYS A 444 -53.51 62.89 -59.75
C LYS A 444 -52.22 63.08 -58.96
N ILE A 445 -51.41 64.09 -59.31
CA ILE A 445 -50.49 64.71 -58.34
C ILE A 445 -51.33 65.71 -57.55
N SER A 446 -51.95 65.24 -56.46
CA SER A 446 -52.71 66.10 -55.54
C SER A 446 -51.87 66.46 -54.34
N ARG A 447 -51.57 67.76 -54.24
CA ARG A 447 -51.07 68.47 -53.07
C ARG A 447 -52.01 68.27 -51.88
N HIS A 448 -51.49 67.78 -50.75
CA HIS A 448 -52.03 67.98 -49.40
C HIS A 448 -50.85 67.92 -48.42
N ASN A 449 -50.35 69.09 -47.96
CA ASN A 449 -50.68 69.74 -46.66
C ASN A 449 -50.31 68.84 -45.47
N ARG A 450 -49.18 69.03 -44.75
CA ARG A 450 -48.84 70.08 -43.76
C ARG A 450 -49.89 70.29 -42.65
N SER A 451 -49.57 69.82 -41.44
CA SER A 451 -49.97 70.32 -40.10
C SER A 451 -48.96 69.77 -39.07
N SER A 452 -48.01 70.56 -38.53
CA SER A 452 -48.04 71.32 -37.25
C SER A 452 -48.40 70.45 -36.02
N THR A 453 -47.72 70.44 -34.87
CA THR A 453 -46.58 71.17 -34.27
C THR A 453 -46.30 70.50 -32.90
N HIS A 454 -45.08 70.64 -32.41
CA HIS A 454 -44.67 70.86 -31.01
C HIS A 454 -43.69 69.83 -30.40
N ASP A 455 -42.60 70.43 -29.92
CA ASP A 455 -41.39 69.99 -29.20
C ASP A 455 -41.67 69.03 -28.02
N GLU A 456 -40.79 68.15 -27.54
CA GLU A 456 -39.34 68.21 -27.31
C GLU A 456 -38.73 66.79 -27.43
N ASP A 457 -37.51 66.65 -27.98
CA ASP A 457 -36.32 66.33 -27.17
C ASP A 457 -35.11 66.06 -28.07
N ALA A 458 -34.03 66.78 -27.75
CA ALA A 458 -32.81 66.81 -28.54
C ALA A 458 -31.83 65.72 -28.09
N ALA A 459 -31.06 65.24 -29.08
CA ALA A 459 -29.79 64.51 -28.96
C ALA A 459 -29.83 62.98 -29.01
N ALA A 460 -30.02 62.40 -30.22
CA ALA A 460 -29.42 61.09 -30.54
C ALA A 460 -29.28 60.72 -32.03
N ARG A 461 -29.50 61.63 -33.01
CA ARG A 461 -29.43 61.23 -34.43
C ARG A 461 -28.66 62.20 -35.30
N ARG A 462 -27.33 62.04 -35.30
CA ARG A 462 -26.48 62.47 -36.42
C ARG A 462 -25.81 61.26 -37.07
N ARG A 463 -26.31 60.97 -38.27
CA ARG A 463 -25.63 60.41 -39.47
C ARG A 463 -25.44 58.89 -39.57
N SER A 464 -26.39 58.26 -40.27
CA SER A 464 -26.09 57.28 -41.32
C SER A 464 -26.97 57.60 -42.53
N ARG A 465 -26.40 58.35 -43.49
CA ARG A 465 -26.92 58.50 -44.85
C ARG A 465 -26.21 57.46 -45.70
N THR A 466 -26.93 56.43 -46.13
CA THR A 466 -26.59 55.64 -47.30
C THR A 466 -27.15 56.36 -48.52
N PHE A 467 -26.29 56.73 -49.47
CA PHE A 467 -26.69 57.15 -50.81
C PHE A 467 -26.08 56.18 -51.81
N SER A 468 -26.96 55.60 -52.62
CA SER A 468 -26.64 54.87 -53.84
C SER A 468 -26.39 55.89 -54.96
N GLN A 469 -25.14 55.92 -55.42
CA GLN A 469 -24.67 56.05 -56.81
C GLN A 469 -25.32 57.11 -57.73
N ASP A 470 -24.53 58.14 -58.07
CA ASP A 470 -24.40 58.60 -59.45
C ASP A 470 -22.99 59.13 -59.70
N ASP A 471 -22.50 58.84 -60.90
CA ASP A 471 -21.15 59.00 -61.42
C ASP A 471 -20.73 60.48 -61.52
N THR A 472 -19.63 60.87 -60.87
CA THR A 472 -18.74 62.00 -61.27
C THR A 472 -17.54 62.06 -60.32
N THR A 473 -16.38 61.63 -60.82
CA THR A 473 -15.02 61.98 -60.35
C THR A 473 -14.83 62.09 -58.83
N VAL A 474 -14.62 60.94 -58.17
CA VAL A 474 -14.02 60.90 -56.83
C VAL A 474 -12.51 61.14 -56.99
N PRO A 475 -11.91 62.11 -56.29
CA PRO A 475 -10.45 62.17 -56.16
C PRO A 475 -9.97 60.87 -55.53
N ASN A 476 -9.24 60.05 -56.29
CA ASN A 476 -8.46 58.94 -55.76
C ASN A 476 -7.43 59.52 -54.79
N ASP A 477 -7.77 59.55 -53.51
CA ASP A 477 -6.81 59.75 -52.44
C ASP A 477 -6.45 58.36 -51.87
N PRO A 478 -5.30 57.77 -52.26
CA PRO A 478 -4.94 56.39 -51.90
C PRO A 478 -4.62 56.19 -50.41
N ASP A 479 -4.67 57.24 -49.59
CA ASP A 479 -4.21 57.23 -48.20
C ASP A 479 -5.31 57.24 -47.12
N SER A 480 -6.60 57.28 -47.49
CA SER A 480 -7.69 57.10 -46.53
C SER A 480 -7.98 55.61 -46.29
N LYS A 481 -6.97 54.83 -45.89
CA LYS A 481 -7.17 53.45 -45.41
C LYS A 481 -8.04 53.47 -44.16
N ASN A 482 -9.09 52.66 -44.14
CA ASN A 482 -9.99 52.56 -42.99
C ASN A 482 -9.33 51.70 -41.88
N VAL A 483 -8.37 52.30 -41.18
CA VAL A 483 -7.47 51.68 -40.18
C VAL A 483 -8.21 50.85 -39.14
N TYR A 484 -9.46 51.21 -38.81
CA TYR A 484 -10.27 50.46 -37.85
C TYR A 484 -10.62 49.04 -38.33
N TYR A 485 -11.03 48.87 -39.58
CA TYR A 485 -11.39 47.56 -40.11
C TYR A 485 -10.17 46.71 -40.41
N GLU A 486 -9.07 47.30 -40.88
CA GLU A 486 -7.77 46.62 -41.01
C GLU A 486 -7.29 46.07 -39.66
N ASN A 487 -7.30 46.90 -38.60
CA ASN A 487 -6.91 46.45 -37.27
C ASN A 487 -7.83 45.34 -36.72
N GLN A 488 -9.14 45.42 -36.98
CA GLN A 488 -10.05 44.34 -36.61
C GLN A 488 -9.80 43.06 -37.40
N LEU A 489 -9.49 43.17 -38.70
CA LEU A 489 -9.16 42.04 -39.54
C LEU A 489 -7.88 41.35 -39.03
N THR A 490 -6.82 42.11 -38.76
CA THR A 490 -5.57 41.60 -38.21
C THR A 490 -5.77 40.95 -36.84
N LYS A 491 -6.62 41.52 -35.99
CA LYS A 491 -6.97 40.92 -34.69
C LYS A 491 -7.68 39.58 -34.86
N LYS A 492 -8.64 39.49 -35.79
CA LYS A 492 -9.35 38.24 -36.09
C LYS A 492 -8.43 37.21 -36.75
N GLU A 493 -7.50 37.62 -37.60
CA GLU A 493 -6.48 36.75 -38.18
C GLU A 493 -5.54 36.18 -37.11
N PHE A 494 -5.15 37.01 -36.15
CA PHE A 494 -4.38 36.56 -34.98
C PHE A 494 -5.17 35.56 -34.13
N ASP A 495 -6.42 35.86 -33.80
CA ASP A 495 -7.30 34.95 -33.04
C ASP A 495 -7.46 33.61 -33.77
N ILE A 496 -7.63 33.63 -35.10
CA ILE A 496 -7.72 32.41 -35.93
C ILE A 496 -6.41 31.62 -35.90
N GLN A 497 -5.25 32.27 -35.99
CA GLN A 497 -3.96 31.59 -35.89
C GLN A 497 -3.75 30.95 -34.52
N GLU A 498 -4.13 31.64 -33.44
CA GLU A 498 -4.01 31.13 -32.09
C GLU A 498 -4.97 29.94 -31.86
N LEU A 499 -6.21 30.02 -32.34
CA LEU A 499 -7.15 28.89 -32.29
C LEU A 499 -6.66 27.69 -33.09
N ARG A 500 -6.05 27.90 -34.27
CA ARG A 500 -5.44 26.81 -35.06
C ARG A 500 -4.28 26.15 -34.34
N LYS A 501 -3.45 26.93 -33.64
CA LYS A 501 -2.34 26.42 -32.83
C LYS A 501 -2.85 25.61 -31.65
N GLN A 502 -3.85 26.11 -30.92
CA GLN A 502 -4.47 25.39 -29.81
C GLN A 502 -5.13 24.08 -30.27
N LEU A 503 -5.78 24.09 -31.44
CA LEU A 503 -6.34 22.88 -32.04
C LEU A 503 -5.24 21.85 -32.32
N MET A 504 -4.12 22.26 -32.93
CA MET A 504 -2.98 21.39 -33.19
C MET A 504 -2.39 20.79 -31.89
N ASP A 505 -2.27 21.59 -30.82
CA ASP A 505 -1.78 21.12 -29.52
C ASP A 505 -2.76 20.13 -28.84
N VAL A 506 -4.07 20.30 -29.05
CA VAL A 506 -5.08 19.33 -28.59
C VAL A 506 -4.99 18.04 -29.39
N GLU A 507 -4.85 18.11 -30.71
CA GLU A 507 -4.72 16.93 -31.58
C GLU A 507 -3.46 16.11 -31.28
N ILE A 508 -2.34 16.77 -30.95
CA ILE A 508 -1.12 16.08 -30.53
C ILE A 508 -1.35 15.37 -29.21
N ARG A 509 -1.90 16.06 -28.20
CA ARG A 509 -2.18 15.45 -26.89
C ARG A 509 -3.18 14.31 -26.97
N LEU A 510 -4.17 14.41 -27.86
CA LEU A 510 -5.14 13.34 -28.10
C LEU A 510 -4.43 12.08 -28.64
N ARG A 511 -3.59 12.24 -29.67
CA ARG A 511 -2.80 11.13 -30.23
C ARG A 511 -1.85 10.50 -29.21
N GLU A 512 -1.21 11.31 -28.37
CA GLU A 512 -0.36 10.81 -27.29
C GLU A 512 -1.16 10.01 -26.26
N ASN A 513 -2.34 10.51 -25.86
CA ASN A 513 -3.23 9.83 -24.92
C ASN A 513 -3.72 8.49 -25.49
N GLU A 514 -4.17 8.48 -26.75
CA GLU A 514 -4.57 7.27 -27.45
C GLU A 514 -3.42 6.26 -27.52
N SER A 515 -2.20 6.70 -27.85
CA SER A 515 -1.02 5.85 -27.87
C SER A 515 -0.74 5.23 -26.50
N VAL A 516 -0.79 6.02 -25.43
CA VAL A 516 -0.58 5.54 -24.05
C VAL A 516 -1.68 4.57 -23.63
N SER A 517 -2.94 4.86 -23.98
CA SER A 517 -4.08 3.98 -23.71
C SER A 517 -3.92 2.63 -24.41
N MET A 518 -3.54 2.64 -25.69
CA MET A 518 -3.28 1.43 -26.47
C MET A 518 -2.13 0.60 -25.89
N SER A 519 -1.02 1.23 -25.49
CA SER A 519 0.10 0.54 -24.83
C SER A 519 -0.34 -0.13 -23.52
N ARG A 520 -1.13 0.56 -22.68
CA ARG A 520 -1.68 -0.04 -21.44
C ARG A 520 -2.61 -1.22 -21.72
N GLN A 521 -3.43 -1.13 -22.76
CA GLN A 521 -4.29 -2.24 -23.16
C GLN A 521 -3.47 -3.44 -23.64
N LEU A 522 -2.44 -3.22 -24.46
CA LEU A 522 -1.54 -4.28 -24.91
C LEU A 522 -0.81 -4.97 -23.74
N GLU A 523 -0.30 -4.21 -22.78
CA GLU A 523 0.31 -4.76 -21.57
C GLU A 523 -0.69 -5.56 -20.73
N SER A 524 -1.95 -5.10 -20.65
CA SER A 524 -3.00 -5.82 -19.94
C SER A 524 -3.36 -7.14 -20.63
N VAL A 525 -3.44 -7.14 -21.96
CA VAL A 525 -3.68 -8.36 -22.75
C VAL A 525 -2.53 -9.35 -22.57
N ALA A 526 -1.29 -8.89 -22.68
CA ALA A 526 -0.11 -9.74 -22.49
C ALA A 526 -0.07 -10.38 -21.08
N ARG A 527 -0.38 -9.61 -20.02
CA ARG A 527 -0.50 -10.15 -18.66
C ARG A 527 -1.62 -11.17 -18.53
N ASN A 528 -2.75 -10.94 -19.18
CA ASN A 528 -3.86 -11.89 -19.17
C ASN A 528 -3.49 -13.19 -19.89
N GLU A 529 -2.84 -13.12 -21.05
CA GLU A 529 -2.35 -14.30 -21.78
C GLU A 529 -1.34 -15.11 -20.95
N GLU A 530 -0.40 -14.44 -20.29
CA GLU A 530 0.55 -15.09 -19.38
C GLU A 530 -0.17 -15.80 -18.22
N MET A 531 -1.20 -15.17 -17.65
CA MET A 531 -2.00 -15.76 -16.58
C MET A 531 -2.81 -16.95 -17.06
N THR A 532 -3.44 -16.85 -18.23
CA THR A 532 -4.17 -17.95 -18.87
C THR A 532 -3.24 -19.15 -19.12
N GLU A 533 -2.01 -18.90 -19.59
CA GLU A 533 -1.03 -19.97 -19.80
C GLU A 533 -0.59 -20.62 -18.47
N LYS A 534 -0.38 -19.83 -17.41
CA LYS A 534 -0.08 -20.36 -16.07
C LYS A 534 -1.22 -21.23 -15.54
N VAL A 535 -2.47 -20.79 -15.70
CA VAL A 535 -3.66 -21.57 -15.32
C VAL A 535 -3.67 -22.89 -16.09
N ARG A 536 -3.50 -22.87 -17.41
CA ARG A 536 -3.44 -24.07 -18.26
C ARG A 536 -2.36 -25.05 -17.81
N VAL A 537 -1.16 -24.56 -17.49
CA VAL A 537 -0.06 -25.39 -16.98
C VAL A 537 -0.39 -25.99 -15.61
N LEU A 538 -0.99 -25.22 -14.72
CA LEU A 538 -1.38 -25.68 -13.38
C LEU A 538 -2.51 -26.72 -13.45
N GLU A 539 -3.49 -26.54 -14.33
CA GLU A 539 -4.54 -27.51 -14.61
C GLU A 539 -3.95 -28.81 -15.15
N GLY A 540 -3.01 -28.74 -16.09
CA GLY A 540 -2.29 -29.92 -16.60
C GLY A 540 -1.53 -30.66 -15.50
N LYS A 541 -0.85 -29.93 -14.59
CA LYS A 541 -0.17 -30.53 -13.43
C LYS A 541 -1.17 -31.16 -12.45
N LEU A 542 -2.29 -30.49 -12.19
CA LEU A 542 -3.33 -30.99 -11.31
C LEU A 542 -3.93 -32.29 -11.87
N GLN A 543 -4.21 -32.35 -13.17
CA GLN A 543 -4.71 -33.55 -13.85
C GLN A 543 -3.73 -34.73 -13.72
N MET A 544 -2.43 -34.47 -13.88
CA MET A 544 -1.39 -35.49 -13.69
C MET A 544 -1.34 -35.99 -12.23
N LEU A 545 -1.50 -35.09 -11.25
CA LEU A 545 -1.50 -35.44 -9.82
C LEU A 545 -2.77 -36.17 -9.40
N SER A 546 -3.95 -35.81 -9.94
CA SER A 546 -5.20 -36.52 -9.66
C SER A 546 -5.18 -37.95 -10.16
N CYS A 547 -4.50 -38.24 -11.27
CA CYS A 547 -4.30 -39.62 -11.73
C CYS A 547 -3.40 -40.45 -10.79
N THR A 548 -2.51 -39.81 -10.01
CA THR A 548 -1.60 -40.53 -9.12
C THR A 548 -2.21 -40.90 -7.77
N SER A 549 -3.14 -40.10 -7.22
CA SER A 549 -3.78 -40.41 -5.94
C SER A 549 -4.69 -41.65 -6.03
N GLU A 550 -5.39 -41.83 -7.14
CA GLU A 550 -6.21 -43.03 -7.39
C GLU A 550 -5.35 -44.29 -7.54
N ILE A 551 -4.19 -44.17 -8.22
CA ILE A 551 -3.24 -45.27 -8.36
C ILE A 551 -2.63 -45.65 -7.00
N ASP A 552 -2.31 -44.68 -6.14
CA ASP A 552 -1.74 -44.96 -4.81
C ASP A 552 -2.80 -45.58 -3.86
N TYR A 553 -4.06 -45.14 -3.94
CA TYR A 553 -5.16 -45.77 -3.21
C TYR A 553 -5.39 -47.22 -3.66
N LEU A 554 -5.46 -47.46 -4.97
CA LEU A 554 -5.58 -48.81 -5.52
C LEU A 554 -4.36 -49.68 -5.21
N ARG A 555 -3.14 -49.10 -5.20
CA ARG A 555 -1.91 -49.79 -4.78
C ARG A 555 -2.01 -50.25 -3.33
N ASN A 556 -2.52 -49.41 -2.43
CA ASN A 556 -2.68 -49.77 -1.01
C ASN A 556 -3.71 -50.88 -0.80
N ILE A 557 -4.87 -50.80 -1.46
CA ILE A 557 -5.88 -51.88 -1.42
C ILE A 557 -5.31 -53.18 -1.97
N PHE A 558 -4.65 -53.12 -3.12
CA PHE A 558 -4.05 -54.29 -3.76
C PHE A 558 -2.98 -54.93 -2.87
N THR A 559 -2.14 -54.13 -2.23
CA THR A 559 -1.11 -54.61 -1.29
C THR A 559 -1.75 -55.30 -0.08
N GLN A 560 -2.81 -54.71 0.50
CA GLN A 560 -3.54 -55.35 1.59
C GLN A 560 -4.19 -56.67 1.15
N PHE A 561 -4.75 -56.71 -0.06
CA PHE A 561 -5.32 -57.92 -0.65
C PHE A 561 -4.28 -59.02 -0.84
N LEU A 562 -3.07 -58.70 -1.30
CA LEU A 562 -1.96 -59.67 -1.39
C LEU A 562 -1.60 -60.29 -0.03
N HIS A 563 -1.68 -59.49 1.04
CA HIS A 563 -1.36 -59.95 2.39
C HIS A 563 -2.51 -60.78 3.00
N SER A 564 -3.77 -60.46 2.71
CA SER A 564 -4.95 -61.16 3.25
C SER A 564 -5.36 -62.41 2.47
N MET A 565 -4.99 -62.53 1.18
CA MET A 565 -5.34 -63.71 0.37
C MET A 565 -4.49 -64.95 0.73
N GLY A 566 -5.10 -66.13 0.58
CA GLY A 566 -4.42 -67.43 0.68
C GLY A 566 -3.51 -67.73 -0.52
N SER A 567 -2.97 -68.95 -0.63
CA SER A 567 -2.05 -69.31 -1.74
C SER A 567 -2.75 -69.20 -3.10
N PRO A 568 -2.30 -68.29 -4.00
CA PRO A 568 -2.94 -68.10 -5.29
C PRO A 568 -2.52 -69.19 -6.29
N ASN A 569 -3.45 -69.64 -7.13
CA ASN A 569 -3.17 -70.62 -8.19
C ASN A 569 -2.29 -70.00 -9.31
N ALA A 570 -1.73 -70.85 -10.18
CA ALA A 570 -0.77 -70.43 -11.21
C ALA A 570 -1.31 -69.36 -12.18
N ALA A 571 -2.59 -69.42 -12.55
CA ALA A 571 -3.21 -68.42 -13.42
C ALA A 571 -3.43 -67.08 -12.67
N SER A 572 -3.85 -67.14 -11.41
CA SER A 572 -4.00 -65.97 -10.54
C SER A 572 -2.67 -65.29 -10.26
N LYS A 573 -1.56 -66.03 -10.11
CA LYS A 573 -0.21 -65.44 -9.92
C LYS A 573 0.19 -64.53 -11.08
N SER A 574 -0.07 -64.94 -12.32
CA SER A 574 0.21 -64.15 -13.53
C SER A 574 -0.59 -62.85 -13.55
N ILE A 575 -1.88 -62.92 -13.22
CA ILE A 575 -2.79 -61.77 -13.19
C ILE A 575 -2.38 -60.80 -12.07
N LEU A 576 -2.07 -61.30 -10.88
CA LEU A 576 -1.60 -60.49 -9.75
C LEU A 576 -0.28 -59.77 -10.08
N LYS A 577 0.64 -60.42 -10.79
CA LYS A 577 1.88 -59.76 -11.23
C LYS A 577 1.61 -58.63 -12.24
N ALA A 578 0.70 -58.85 -13.19
CA ALA A 578 0.29 -57.82 -14.14
C ALA A 578 -0.39 -56.63 -13.44
N MET A 579 -1.32 -56.89 -12.51
CA MET A 579 -1.98 -55.86 -11.71
C MET A 579 -0.98 -55.08 -10.84
N GLY A 580 -0.04 -55.77 -10.19
CA GLY A 580 1.03 -55.13 -9.41
C GLY A 580 1.95 -54.25 -10.25
N SER A 581 2.25 -54.65 -11.49
CA SER A 581 3.04 -53.84 -12.43
C SER A 581 2.32 -52.57 -12.87
N VAL A 582 1.02 -52.65 -13.18
CA VAL A 582 0.20 -51.48 -13.56
C VAL A 582 0.09 -50.50 -12.39
N LEU A 583 -0.07 -51.02 -11.17
CA LEU A 583 -0.15 -50.22 -9.95
C LEU A 583 1.23 -49.75 -9.44
N LYS A 584 2.34 -50.13 -10.08
CA LYS A 584 3.72 -49.82 -9.67
C LYS A 584 4.02 -50.25 -8.22
N VAL A 585 3.57 -51.43 -7.83
CA VAL A 585 3.84 -52.02 -6.51
C VAL A 585 5.34 -52.33 -6.38
N PRO A 586 5.99 -52.01 -5.25
CA PRO A 586 7.41 -52.32 -5.05
C PRO A 586 7.71 -53.81 -5.21
N MET A 587 8.85 -54.13 -5.84
CA MET A 587 9.28 -55.51 -6.06
C MET A 587 9.41 -56.34 -4.78
N ALA A 588 9.64 -55.70 -3.63
CA ALA A 588 9.67 -56.36 -2.32
C ALA A 588 8.31 -56.95 -1.94
N GLU A 589 7.21 -56.25 -2.23
CA GLU A 589 5.85 -56.70 -1.95
C GLU A 589 5.34 -57.65 -3.05
N MET A 590 5.76 -57.45 -4.30
CA MET A 590 5.45 -58.40 -5.38
C MET A 590 6.02 -59.80 -5.13
N LYS A 591 7.13 -59.94 -4.38
CA LYS A 591 7.70 -61.24 -3.98
C LYS A 591 6.76 -62.07 -3.10
N VAL A 592 5.75 -61.47 -2.47
CA VAL A 592 4.76 -62.20 -1.65
C VAL A 592 3.93 -63.16 -2.53
N ILE A 593 3.68 -62.80 -3.78
CA ILE A 593 2.93 -63.62 -4.76
C ILE A 593 3.69 -64.92 -5.09
N ASP A 594 5.03 -64.88 -5.07
CA ASP A 594 5.88 -66.04 -5.37
C ASP A 594 6.14 -66.91 -4.13
N LYS A 595 6.12 -66.32 -2.94
CA LYS A 595 6.39 -67.01 -1.66
C LYS A 595 5.18 -67.75 -1.08
N LYS A 596 3.96 -67.25 -1.32
CA LYS A 596 2.71 -67.94 -1.00
C LYS A 596 2.33 -68.90 -2.12
#